data_AF-A0A1G0HLB8-F1
#
_entry.id   AF-A0A1G0HLB8-F1
#
_cell.length_a   1.000
_cell.length_b   1.000
_cell.length_c   1.000
_cell.angle_alpha   90.00
_cell.angle_beta   90.00
_cell.angle_gamma   90.00
#
_symmetry.space_group_name_H-M   'P 1'
#
loop_
_entity.id
_entity.type
_entity.pdbx_description
1 polymer ?
#
loop_
_entity_poly.entity_id
_entity_poly.type
_entity_poly.pdbx_seq_one_letter_code
_entity_poly.pdbx_strand_id
1 'polypeptide(L)'
;MNTKFSIFPYLIIGIGLGGVLSIGYNSWESCSFFDYFVGFYGIFYLLAIPYSHQLKRLCYTTLLPALLACLPFVFHQAQHAFSAIFLAIISGYMLNGFHIHYLKHRWKLHYSTLFYAVWDSWVKLMAIAFFTALCWIILLLTGSLFSLIKITFLKAWIDNNSFGIFCVSIFSALGFYLTTKTERVLQQIRGIFLFLFRMLFVPLSAIGIIFILSAIGMYFTSQHFSLDHATLATIAFLSVIFANAVYEDGKTHRKIPSFIVYQHRIFLILTPLFTLLALYAIIFHANNNIAANGLTRDNFACLLSFSLLLLYNLAYAIIACRFKKPWMLGVEKINVVLACIVVATTVIAFSPLLSYFLPQITMVETPQ
;
A
#
# COMPACT_ATOMS: atom_id res chain seq x y z
N MET A 1 -17.74 -22.38 -16.24
CA MET A 1 -16.60 -22.06 -17.12
C MET A 1 -15.32 -22.43 -16.41
N ASN A 2 -14.76 -23.60 -16.76
CA ASN A 2 -13.72 -24.29 -16.00
C ASN A 2 -12.42 -24.27 -16.82
N THR A 3 -11.85 -23.09 -17.07
CA THR A 3 -10.48 -23.04 -17.59
C THR A 3 -9.56 -23.37 -16.41
N LYS A 4 -9.21 -24.66 -16.27
CA LYS A 4 -8.15 -25.10 -15.37
C LYS A 4 -6.89 -24.34 -15.78
N PHE A 5 -6.61 -23.21 -15.13
CA PHE A 5 -5.30 -22.58 -15.23
C PHE A 5 -4.29 -23.66 -14.87
N SER A 6 -3.42 -23.96 -15.82
CA SER A 6 -2.31 -24.87 -15.63
C SER A 6 -1.29 -24.21 -14.70
N ILE A 7 -0.56 -25.00 -13.92
CA ILE A 7 0.48 -24.52 -13.01
C ILE A 7 1.71 -24.01 -13.77
N PHE A 8 1.97 -24.56 -14.96
CA PHE A 8 3.15 -24.28 -15.78
C PHE A 8 3.42 -22.78 -16.05
N PRO A 9 2.44 -21.95 -16.47
CA PRO A 9 2.72 -20.52 -16.70
C PRO A 9 3.23 -19.80 -15.44
N TYR A 10 2.69 -20.13 -14.26
CA TYR A 10 3.13 -19.52 -13.00
C TYR A 10 4.56 -19.95 -12.66
N LEU A 11 4.87 -21.24 -12.79
CA LEU A 11 6.21 -21.77 -12.54
C LEU A 11 7.26 -21.21 -13.49
N ILE A 12 6.98 -21.15 -14.79
CA ILE A 12 7.91 -20.58 -15.79
C ILE A 12 8.23 -19.13 -15.45
N ILE A 13 7.21 -18.35 -15.08
CA ILE A 13 7.40 -16.95 -14.69
C ILE A 13 8.17 -16.86 -13.37
N GLY A 14 7.85 -17.68 -12.37
CA GLY A 14 8.55 -17.70 -11.09
C GLY A 14 10.03 -18.06 -11.20
N ILE A 15 10.36 -19.07 -12.00
CA ILE A 15 11.74 -19.48 -12.28
C ILE A 15 12.48 -18.37 -13.05
N GLY A 16 11.83 -17.81 -14.09
CA GLY A 16 12.41 -16.72 -14.88
C GLY A 16 12.69 -15.47 -14.04
N LEU A 17 11.71 -15.01 -13.26
CA LEU A 17 11.86 -13.89 -12.33
C LEU A 17 12.94 -14.16 -11.29
N GLY A 18 12.91 -15.34 -10.66
CA GLY A 18 13.89 -15.73 -9.67
C GLY A 18 15.31 -15.73 -10.22
N GLY A 19 15.51 -16.28 -11.42
CA GLY A 19 16.81 -16.32 -12.07
C GLY A 19 17.34 -14.92 -12.36
N VAL A 20 16.50 -14.06 -12.94
CA VAL A 20 16.87 -12.68 -13.28
C VAL A 20 17.22 -11.87 -12.02
N LEU A 21 16.38 -11.92 -10.98
CA LEU A 21 16.61 -11.18 -9.73
C LEU A 21 17.81 -11.72 -8.94
N SER A 22 18.03 -13.03 -8.96
CA SER A 22 19.19 -13.68 -8.32
C SER A 22 20.51 -13.27 -8.98
N ILE A 23 20.53 -13.20 -10.32
CA ILE A 23 21.70 -12.74 -11.08
C ILE A 23 21.93 -11.24 -10.85
N GLY A 24 20.86 -10.43 -10.88
CA GLY A 24 20.91 -8.99 -10.61
C GLY A 24 21.54 -8.68 -9.26
N TYR A 25 21.07 -9.36 -8.20
CA TYR A 25 21.59 -9.19 -6.84
C TYR A 25 23.09 -9.48 -6.71
N ASN A 26 23.60 -10.52 -7.38
CA ASN A 26 25.03 -10.85 -7.33
C ASN A 26 25.90 -9.88 -8.15
N SER A 27 25.33 -9.26 -9.18
CA SER A 27 26.10 -8.54 -10.19
C SER A 27 26.18 -7.03 -9.90
N TRP A 28 25.28 -6.48 -9.06
CA TRP A 28 25.14 -5.04 -8.83
C TRP A 28 25.29 -4.78 -7.32
N GLU A 29 26.21 -3.89 -6.92
CA GLU A 29 26.45 -3.55 -5.50
C GLU A 29 25.24 -2.90 -4.79
N SER A 30 24.18 -2.57 -5.53
CA SER A 30 22.93 -1.99 -5.01
C SER A 30 21.74 -2.48 -5.83
N CYS A 31 20.58 -2.68 -5.18
CA CYS A 31 19.33 -3.03 -5.84
C CYS A 31 19.04 -2.03 -6.98
N SER A 32 18.99 -2.55 -8.18
CA SER A 32 18.95 -1.73 -9.38
C SER A 32 17.54 -1.31 -9.78
N PHE A 33 17.44 -0.29 -10.64
CA PHE A 33 16.21 -0.01 -11.38
C PHE A 33 15.60 -1.27 -11.97
N PHE A 34 16.47 -2.11 -12.54
CA PHE A 34 16.05 -3.31 -13.23
C PHE A 34 15.42 -4.33 -12.28
N ASP A 35 15.97 -4.50 -11.06
CA ASP A 35 15.42 -5.44 -10.08
C ASP A 35 14.02 -5.03 -9.60
N TYR A 36 13.84 -3.74 -9.27
CA TYR A 36 12.52 -3.22 -8.89
C TYR A 36 11.52 -3.33 -10.04
N PHE A 37 11.94 -3.00 -11.26
CA PHE A 37 11.10 -3.09 -12.44
C PHE A 37 10.65 -4.53 -12.70
N VAL A 38 11.59 -5.47 -12.67
CA VAL A 38 11.33 -6.90 -12.85
C VAL A 38 10.42 -7.43 -11.74
N GLY A 39 10.63 -7.01 -10.49
CA GLY A 39 9.80 -7.37 -9.34
C GLY A 39 8.35 -6.88 -9.50
N PHE A 40 8.13 -5.58 -9.73
CA PHE A 40 6.80 -5.02 -9.94
C PHE A 40 6.11 -5.60 -11.18
N TYR A 41 6.86 -5.77 -12.28
CA TYR A 41 6.35 -6.38 -13.50
C TYR A 41 5.87 -7.81 -13.22
N GLY A 42 6.67 -8.62 -12.54
CA GLY A 42 6.33 -9.98 -12.16
C GLY A 42 5.05 -10.05 -11.31
N ILE A 43 4.98 -9.24 -10.26
CA ILE A 43 3.83 -9.21 -9.35
C ILE A 43 2.55 -8.78 -10.08
N PHE A 44 2.60 -7.67 -10.82
CA PHE A 44 1.43 -7.16 -11.55
C PHE A 44 0.99 -8.12 -12.65
N TYR A 45 1.95 -8.73 -13.34
CA TYR A 45 1.67 -9.73 -14.36
C TYR A 45 0.93 -10.92 -13.74
N LEU A 46 1.47 -11.51 -12.66
CA LEU A 46 0.91 -12.68 -11.99
C LEU A 46 -0.48 -12.41 -11.39
N LEU A 47 -0.71 -11.21 -10.81
CA LEU A 47 -2.02 -10.78 -10.32
C LEU A 47 -3.06 -10.66 -11.45
N ALA A 48 -2.61 -10.28 -12.64
CA ALA A 48 -3.46 -9.96 -13.78
C ALA A 48 -3.73 -11.14 -14.73
N ILE A 49 -2.97 -12.25 -14.65
CA ILE A 49 -3.19 -13.47 -15.45
C ILE A 49 -4.66 -13.91 -15.48
N PRO A 50 -5.37 -14.03 -14.34
CA PRO A 50 -6.74 -14.55 -14.33
C PRO A 50 -7.75 -13.68 -15.10
N TYR A 51 -7.42 -12.40 -15.32
CA TYR A 51 -8.31 -11.42 -15.91
C TYR A 51 -8.04 -11.17 -17.39
N SER A 52 -6.95 -11.72 -17.94
CA SER A 52 -6.57 -11.53 -19.34
C SER A 52 -6.96 -12.74 -20.20
N HIS A 53 -7.59 -12.47 -21.34
CA HIS A 53 -7.87 -13.52 -22.34
C HIS A 53 -6.70 -13.79 -23.28
N GLN A 54 -5.70 -12.90 -23.35
CA GLN A 54 -4.56 -12.96 -24.27
C GLN A 54 -3.26 -12.57 -23.55
N LEU A 55 -2.32 -13.51 -23.46
CA LEU A 55 -1.02 -13.32 -22.78
C LEU A 55 -0.17 -12.21 -23.42
N LYS A 56 -0.16 -12.10 -24.76
CA LYS A 56 0.59 -11.04 -25.45
C LYS A 56 0.14 -9.64 -25.02
N ARG A 57 -1.18 -9.43 -24.95
CA ARG A 57 -1.75 -8.16 -24.49
C ARG A 57 -1.37 -7.89 -23.03
N LEU A 58 -1.43 -8.92 -22.18
CA LEU A 58 -1.05 -8.80 -20.78
C LEU A 58 0.39 -8.29 -20.64
N CYS A 59 1.35 -8.81 -21.42
CA CYS A 59 2.73 -8.35 -21.41
C CYS A 59 2.82 -6.83 -21.61
N TYR A 60 2.25 -6.31 -22.71
CA TYR A 60 2.33 -4.88 -23.04
C TYR A 60 1.61 -4.00 -22.01
N THR A 61 0.44 -4.42 -21.53
CA THR A 61 -0.34 -3.62 -20.58
C THR A 61 0.29 -3.56 -19.19
N THR A 62 1.17 -4.49 -18.85
CA THR A 62 1.82 -4.54 -17.53
C THR A 62 3.10 -3.69 -17.48
N LEU A 63 3.72 -3.41 -18.64
CA LEU A 63 4.95 -2.62 -18.71
C LEU A 63 4.79 -1.23 -18.08
N LEU A 64 3.77 -0.48 -18.50
CA LEU A 64 3.55 0.88 -18.03
C LEU A 64 3.30 0.97 -16.51
N PRO A 65 2.34 0.24 -15.91
CA PRO A 65 2.14 0.30 -14.47
C PRO A 65 3.36 -0.18 -13.68
N ALA A 66 4.07 -1.22 -14.15
CA ALA A 66 5.29 -1.69 -13.49
C ALA A 66 6.41 -0.65 -13.53
N LEU A 67 6.59 0.03 -14.67
CA LEU A 67 7.55 1.12 -14.82
C LEU A 67 7.22 2.25 -13.85
N LEU A 68 5.96 2.72 -13.83
CA LEU A 68 5.54 3.79 -12.92
C LEU A 68 5.69 3.41 -11.44
N ALA A 69 5.41 2.16 -11.07
CA ALA A 69 5.55 1.68 -9.70
C ALA A 69 7.03 1.53 -9.27
N CYS A 70 7.92 1.24 -10.22
CA CYS A 70 9.35 1.11 -9.97
C CYS A 70 10.05 2.45 -9.76
N LEU A 71 9.64 3.50 -10.50
CA LEU A 71 10.35 4.80 -10.52
C LEU A 71 10.74 5.33 -9.13
N PRO A 72 9.86 5.32 -8.10
CA PRO A 72 10.22 5.86 -6.79
C PRO A 72 11.43 5.18 -6.12
N PHE A 73 11.64 3.89 -6.38
CA PHE A 73 12.70 3.10 -5.74
C PHE A 73 14.06 3.27 -6.39
N VAL A 74 14.10 3.73 -7.64
CA VAL A 74 15.30 3.85 -8.46
C VAL A 74 16.21 4.95 -7.94
N PHE A 75 15.61 6.06 -7.52
CA PHE A 75 16.34 7.28 -7.22
C PHE A 75 16.85 7.33 -5.76
N HIS A 76 16.92 6.17 -5.07
CA HIS A 76 17.38 5.96 -3.69
C HIS A 76 16.63 6.75 -2.60
N GLN A 77 15.94 7.84 -2.95
CA GLN A 77 15.21 8.73 -2.03
C GLN A 77 14.07 8.02 -1.33
N ALA A 78 13.38 7.08 -1.99
CA ALA A 78 12.31 6.34 -1.35
C ALA A 78 12.79 5.16 -0.49
N GLN A 79 14.06 4.77 -0.54
CA GLN A 79 14.54 3.53 0.10
C GLN A 79 14.80 3.66 1.60
N HIS A 80 14.97 4.89 2.11
CA HIS A 80 15.39 5.11 3.50
C HIS A 80 14.26 5.62 4.40
N ALA A 81 13.33 6.40 3.86
CA ALA A 81 12.21 6.94 4.62
C ALA A 81 11.03 5.97 4.62
N PHE A 82 10.58 5.52 5.80
CA PHE A 82 9.39 4.66 5.93
C PHE A 82 8.16 5.26 5.22
N SER A 83 7.94 6.57 5.35
CA SER A 83 6.83 7.28 4.70
C SER A 83 6.93 7.24 3.17
N ALA A 84 8.13 7.30 2.60
CA ALA A 84 8.34 7.20 1.17
C ALA A 84 8.09 5.78 0.64
N ILE A 85 8.60 4.75 1.33
CA ILE A 85 8.32 3.34 1.00
C ILE A 85 6.81 3.10 1.04
N PHE A 86 6.15 3.57 2.10
CA PHE A 86 4.72 3.42 2.27
C PHE A 86 3.93 4.07 1.13
N LEU A 87 4.28 5.30 0.76
CA LEU A 87 3.66 6.03 -0.33
C LEU A 87 3.89 5.35 -1.69
N ALA A 88 5.10 4.82 -1.92
CA ALA A 88 5.46 4.07 -3.12
C ALA A 88 4.64 2.77 -3.24
N ILE A 89 4.53 2.00 -2.15
CA ILE A 89 3.71 0.79 -2.09
C ILE A 89 2.24 1.11 -2.39
N ILE A 90 1.66 2.13 -1.74
CA ILE A 90 0.27 2.54 -1.99
C ILE A 90 0.06 2.94 -3.46
N SER A 91 1.00 3.68 -4.04
CA SER A 91 0.91 4.07 -5.45
C SER A 91 0.98 2.87 -6.40
N GLY A 92 1.87 1.91 -6.16
CA GLY A 92 1.94 0.65 -6.91
C GLY A 92 0.64 -0.16 -6.79
N TYR A 93 0.04 -0.11 -5.61
CA TYR A 93 -1.25 -0.73 -5.33
C TYR A 93 -2.40 -0.14 -6.16
N MET A 94 -2.45 1.19 -6.24
CA MET A 94 -3.41 1.93 -7.07
C MET A 94 -3.19 1.64 -8.57
N LEU A 95 -1.94 1.63 -9.02
CA LEU A 95 -1.57 1.30 -10.40
C LEU A 95 -2.03 -0.11 -10.79
N ASN A 96 -1.81 -1.10 -9.92
CA ASN A 96 -2.32 -2.47 -10.14
C ASN A 96 -3.86 -2.51 -10.19
N GLY A 97 -4.54 -1.74 -9.35
CA GLY A 97 -6.00 -1.58 -9.41
C GLY A 97 -6.48 -1.06 -10.76
N PHE A 98 -5.86 -0.01 -11.28
CA PHE A 98 -6.17 0.55 -12.61
C PHE A 98 -5.84 -0.45 -13.74
N HIS A 99 -4.73 -1.18 -13.62
CA HIS A 99 -4.31 -2.18 -14.60
C HIS A 99 -5.32 -3.34 -14.71
N ILE A 100 -5.73 -3.92 -13.58
CA ILE A 100 -6.76 -4.97 -13.53
C ILE A 100 -8.10 -4.45 -14.06
N HIS A 101 -8.48 -3.21 -13.71
CA HIS A 101 -9.69 -2.58 -14.22
C HIS A 101 -9.66 -2.45 -15.76
N TYR A 102 -8.55 -1.95 -16.31
CA TYR A 102 -8.36 -1.80 -17.76
C TYR A 102 -8.46 -3.14 -18.50
N LEU A 103 -7.96 -4.22 -17.91
CA LEU A 103 -8.07 -5.56 -18.49
C LEU A 103 -9.53 -6.03 -18.57
N LYS A 104 -10.34 -5.77 -17.54
CA LYS A 104 -11.75 -6.18 -17.44
C LYS A 104 -12.71 -5.32 -18.28
N HIS A 105 -12.61 -4.00 -18.19
CA HIS A 105 -13.61 -3.08 -18.76
C HIS A 105 -13.03 -2.03 -19.71
N ARG A 106 -11.75 -2.14 -20.09
CA ARG A 106 -11.07 -1.14 -20.92
C ARG A 106 -11.19 0.24 -20.25
N TRP A 107 -11.49 1.27 -21.03
CA TRP A 107 -11.61 2.65 -20.59
C TRP A 107 -12.93 2.97 -19.86
N LYS A 108 -13.86 2.01 -19.74
CA LYS A 108 -15.15 2.25 -19.05
C LYS A 108 -14.96 2.18 -17.53
N LEU A 109 -14.83 3.34 -16.91
CA LEU A 109 -14.64 3.47 -15.45
C LEU A 109 -15.87 2.95 -14.70
N HIS A 110 -15.64 1.93 -13.87
CA HIS A 110 -16.62 1.34 -12.97
C HIS A 110 -15.97 1.24 -11.61
N TYR A 111 -16.40 2.06 -10.66
CA TYR A 111 -15.77 2.14 -9.33
C TYR A 111 -15.76 0.79 -8.61
N SER A 112 -16.86 0.03 -8.69
CA SER A 112 -16.94 -1.30 -8.07
C SER A 112 -15.82 -2.23 -8.53
N THR A 113 -15.43 -2.18 -9.80
CA THR A 113 -14.36 -3.03 -10.32
C THR A 113 -12.99 -2.58 -9.82
N LEU A 114 -12.76 -1.26 -9.68
CA LEU A 114 -11.53 -0.74 -9.09
C LEU A 114 -11.43 -1.10 -7.61
N PHE A 115 -12.53 -0.95 -6.86
CA PHE A 115 -12.64 -1.34 -5.47
C PHE A 115 -12.27 -2.82 -5.28
N TYR A 116 -12.91 -3.72 -6.02
CA TYR A 116 -12.59 -5.15 -5.92
C TYR A 116 -11.18 -5.48 -6.40
N ALA A 117 -10.67 -4.83 -7.45
CA ALA A 117 -9.30 -5.05 -7.91
C ALA A 117 -8.26 -4.74 -6.82
N VAL A 118 -8.44 -3.63 -6.12
CA VAL A 118 -7.60 -3.21 -4.99
C VAL A 118 -7.76 -4.22 -3.84
N TRP A 119 -8.98 -4.44 -3.35
CA TRP A 119 -9.18 -5.29 -2.16
C TRP A 119 -8.87 -6.77 -2.38
N ASP A 120 -9.16 -7.33 -3.56
CA ASP A 120 -8.81 -8.72 -3.89
C ASP A 120 -7.32 -8.93 -3.99
N SER A 121 -6.61 -7.98 -4.59
CA SER A 121 -5.15 -8.05 -4.67
C SER A 121 -4.53 -8.08 -3.26
N TRP A 122 -5.21 -7.54 -2.25
CA TRP A 122 -4.58 -7.28 -0.94
C TRP A 122 -4.60 -8.57 -0.16
N VAL A 123 -5.79 -9.19 -0.12
CA VAL A 123 -5.98 -10.51 0.45
C VAL A 123 -5.14 -11.56 -0.30
N LYS A 124 -5.03 -11.47 -1.63
CA LYS A 124 -4.16 -12.36 -2.42
C LYS A 124 -2.70 -12.21 -2.01
N LEU A 125 -2.17 -10.99 -1.97
CA LEU A 125 -0.77 -10.76 -1.61
C LEU A 125 -0.47 -11.19 -0.18
N MET A 126 -1.39 -10.98 0.78
CA MET A 126 -1.25 -11.52 2.13
C MET A 126 -1.20 -13.05 2.15
N ALA A 127 -2.09 -13.71 1.42
CA ALA A 127 -2.11 -15.18 1.34
C ALA A 127 -0.82 -15.73 0.69
N ILE A 128 -0.31 -15.04 -0.34
CA ILE A 128 0.95 -15.39 -1.03
C ILE A 128 2.14 -15.20 -0.10
N ALA A 129 2.20 -14.08 0.62
CA ALA A 129 3.25 -13.81 1.59
C ALA A 129 3.25 -14.86 2.71
N PHE A 130 2.08 -15.21 3.23
CA PHE A 130 1.93 -16.26 4.24
C PHE A 130 2.38 -17.63 3.72
N PHE A 131 1.93 -18.02 2.53
CA PHE A 131 2.37 -19.28 1.89
C PHE A 131 3.88 -19.31 1.67
N THR A 132 4.44 -18.22 1.15
CA THR A 132 5.89 -18.08 0.90
C THR A 132 6.69 -18.17 2.20
N ALA A 133 6.21 -17.54 3.29
CA ALA A 133 6.83 -17.64 4.60
C ALA A 133 6.80 -19.08 5.14
N LEU A 134 5.69 -19.81 4.96
CA LEU A 134 5.63 -21.24 5.34
C LEU A 134 6.62 -22.09 4.56
N CYS A 135 6.72 -21.89 3.24
CA CYS A 135 7.73 -22.57 2.42
C CYS A 135 9.15 -22.24 2.88
N TRP A 136 9.40 -20.98 3.25
CA TRP A 136 10.69 -20.53 3.77
C TRP A 136 11.04 -21.20 5.11
N ILE A 137 10.08 -21.31 6.02
CA ILE A 137 10.25 -22.03 7.29
C ILE A 137 10.66 -23.48 7.02
N ILE A 138 9.94 -24.19 6.14
CA ILE A 138 10.29 -25.58 5.78
C ILE A 138 11.71 -25.68 5.21
N LEU A 139 12.10 -24.73 4.35
CA LEU A 139 13.44 -24.68 3.78
C LEU A 139 14.52 -24.50 4.87
N LEU A 140 14.32 -23.56 5.80
CA LEU A 140 15.24 -23.33 6.93
C LEU A 140 15.34 -24.55 7.87
N LEU A 141 14.21 -25.22 8.15
CA LEU A 141 14.20 -26.47 8.91
C LEU A 141 15.01 -27.54 8.20
N THR A 142 14.88 -27.64 6.88
CA THR A 142 15.63 -28.60 6.07
C THR A 142 17.13 -28.35 6.21
N GLY A 143 17.60 -27.11 6.02
CA GLY A 143 19.00 -26.74 6.23
C GLY A 143 19.51 -27.06 7.63
N SER A 144 18.69 -26.80 8.65
CA SER A 144 19.02 -27.08 10.05
C SER A 144 19.10 -28.58 10.35
N LEU A 145 18.17 -29.38 9.83
CA LEU A 145 18.11 -30.83 10.05
C LEU A 145 19.34 -31.53 9.47
N PHE A 146 19.73 -31.19 8.24
CA PHE A 146 20.91 -31.77 7.60
C PHE A 146 22.21 -31.31 8.26
N SER A 147 22.25 -30.10 8.83
CA SER A 147 23.39 -29.63 9.59
C SER A 147 23.66 -30.47 10.85
N LEU A 148 22.64 -31.09 11.46
CA LEU A 148 22.82 -31.99 12.62
C LEU A 148 23.60 -33.25 12.26
N ILE A 149 23.47 -33.72 11.02
CA ILE A 149 24.16 -34.90 10.48
C ILE A 149 25.49 -34.52 9.82
N LYS A 150 25.99 -33.30 10.09
CA LYS A 150 27.22 -32.70 9.53
C LYS A 150 27.18 -32.47 8.01
N ILE A 151 26.00 -32.46 7.38
CA ILE A 151 25.83 -32.05 5.98
C ILE A 151 25.54 -30.54 5.95
N THR A 152 26.60 -29.72 5.89
CA THR A 152 26.51 -28.26 5.97
C THR A 152 26.29 -27.56 4.63
N PHE A 153 26.54 -28.24 3.51
CA PHE A 153 26.39 -27.69 2.15
C PHE A 153 24.99 -27.12 1.89
N LEU A 154 23.94 -27.85 2.30
CA LEU A 154 22.56 -27.43 2.07
C LEU A 154 22.22 -26.14 2.83
N LYS A 155 22.70 -26.04 4.08
CA LYS A 155 22.53 -24.83 4.89
C LYS A 155 23.27 -23.64 4.25
N ALA A 156 24.51 -23.85 3.80
CA ALA A 156 25.29 -22.82 3.11
C ALA A 156 24.60 -22.32 1.82
N TRP A 157 23.91 -23.20 1.09
CA TRP A 157 23.09 -22.81 -0.06
C TRP A 157 21.86 -22.01 0.33
N ILE A 158 21.15 -22.43 1.38
CA ILE A 158 19.94 -21.73 1.86
C ILE A 158 20.28 -20.34 2.40
N ASP A 159 21.41 -20.20 3.09
CA ASP A 159 21.90 -18.94 3.65
C ASP A 159 22.43 -17.97 2.57
N ASN A 160 22.57 -18.42 1.31
CA ASN A 160 22.96 -17.56 0.20
C ASN A 160 21.78 -16.68 -0.25
N ASN A 161 21.93 -15.35 -0.14
CA ASN A 161 20.89 -14.39 -0.50
C ASN A 161 20.33 -14.57 -1.92
N SER A 162 21.17 -14.92 -2.89
CA SER A 162 20.80 -15.07 -4.29
C SER A 162 19.96 -16.32 -4.51
N PHE A 163 20.25 -17.40 -3.79
CA PHE A 163 19.38 -18.57 -3.72
C PHE A 163 18.07 -18.24 -3.00
N GLY A 164 18.13 -17.45 -1.93
CA GLY A 164 16.95 -16.97 -1.21
C GLY A 164 15.97 -16.22 -2.11
N ILE A 165 16.45 -15.23 -2.89
CA ILE A 165 15.65 -14.47 -3.86
C ILE A 165 15.02 -15.38 -4.92
N PHE A 166 15.78 -16.37 -5.41
CA PHE A 166 15.30 -17.36 -6.37
C PHE A 166 14.15 -18.19 -5.79
N CYS A 167 14.33 -18.73 -4.57
CA CYS A 167 13.31 -19.51 -3.88
C CYS A 167 12.05 -18.69 -3.57
N VAL A 168 12.20 -17.47 -3.05
CA VAL A 168 11.07 -16.57 -2.77
C VAL A 168 10.26 -16.30 -4.03
N SER A 169 10.91 -16.13 -5.18
CA SER A 169 10.24 -15.90 -6.47
C SER A 169 9.41 -17.11 -6.91
N ILE A 170 9.96 -18.33 -6.79
CA ILE A 170 9.25 -19.57 -7.11
C ILE A 170 8.08 -19.81 -6.14
N PHE A 171 8.33 -19.69 -4.83
CA PHE A 171 7.29 -19.88 -3.81
C PHE A 171 6.17 -18.86 -3.95
N SER A 172 6.50 -17.59 -4.23
CA SER A 172 5.51 -16.55 -4.50
C SER A 172 4.68 -16.90 -5.74
N ALA A 173 5.30 -17.34 -6.83
CA ALA A 173 4.60 -17.74 -8.05
C ALA A 173 3.67 -18.94 -7.84
N LEU A 174 4.08 -19.92 -7.04
CA LEU A 174 3.22 -21.02 -6.60
C LEU A 174 2.07 -20.53 -5.73
N GLY A 175 2.32 -19.56 -4.84
CA GLY A 175 1.29 -18.86 -4.07
C GLY A 175 0.27 -18.18 -4.98
N PHE A 176 0.71 -17.47 -6.02
CA PHE A 176 -0.19 -16.86 -7.01
C PHE A 176 -1.08 -17.93 -7.66
N TYR A 177 -0.51 -19.05 -8.10
CA TYR A 177 -1.30 -20.16 -8.62
C TYR A 177 -2.33 -20.67 -7.62
N LEU A 178 -1.95 -20.86 -6.34
CA LEU A 178 -2.85 -21.30 -5.28
C LEU A 178 -4.04 -20.35 -5.12
N THR A 179 -3.80 -19.03 -5.13
CA THR A 179 -4.89 -18.03 -5.01
C THR A 179 -5.92 -18.10 -6.13
N THR A 180 -5.55 -18.59 -7.32
CA THR A 180 -6.52 -18.80 -8.42
C THR A 180 -7.47 -19.98 -8.17
N LYS A 181 -7.08 -20.93 -7.33
CA LYS A 181 -7.93 -22.08 -6.96
C LYS A 181 -8.84 -21.78 -5.78
N THR A 182 -8.47 -20.81 -4.96
CA THR A 182 -9.17 -20.46 -3.71
C THR A 182 -9.90 -19.12 -3.79
N GLU A 183 -10.25 -18.65 -4.99
CA GLU A 183 -10.85 -17.32 -5.21
C GLU A 183 -12.08 -17.06 -4.34
N ARG A 184 -12.99 -18.05 -4.22
CA ARG A 184 -14.18 -17.93 -3.36
C ARG A 184 -13.83 -17.70 -1.89
N VAL A 185 -12.80 -18.37 -1.39
CA VAL A 185 -12.33 -18.23 0.00
C VAL A 185 -11.71 -16.84 0.20
N LEU A 186 -10.90 -16.37 -0.75
CA LEU A 186 -10.28 -15.04 -0.67
C LEU A 186 -11.34 -13.93 -0.70
N GLN A 187 -12.40 -14.07 -1.51
CA GLN A 187 -13.52 -13.13 -1.51
C GLN A 187 -14.28 -13.11 -0.17
N GLN A 188 -14.40 -14.25 0.50
CA GLN A 188 -14.97 -14.33 1.85
C GLN A 188 -14.06 -13.65 2.89
N ILE A 189 -12.76 -13.93 2.85
CA ILE A 189 -11.76 -13.28 3.72
C ILE A 189 -11.79 -11.76 3.55
N ARG A 190 -11.83 -11.27 2.30
CA ARG A 190 -12.03 -9.84 2.01
C ARG A 190 -13.29 -9.30 2.69
N GLY A 191 -14.41 -10.02 2.55
CA GLY A 191 -15.68 -9.65 3.20
C GLY A 191 -15.56 -9.56 4.72
N ILE A 192 -14.81 -10.48 5.34
CA ILE A 192 -14.52 -10.46 6.79
C ILE A 192 -13.70 -9.23 7.15
N PHE A 193 -12.63 -8.91 6.41
CA PHE A 193 -11.83 -7.71 6.68
C PHE A 193 -12.63 -6.41 6.54
N LEU A 194 -13.45 -6.28 5.49
CA LEU A 194 -14.32 -5.12 5.31
C LEU A 194 -15.36 -5.01 6.43
N PHE A 195 -15.90 -6.15 6.89
CA PHE A 195 -16.78 -6.20 8.05
C PHE A 195 -16.05 -5.73 9.32
N LEU A 196 -14.84 -6.23 9.57
CA LEU A 196 -14.01 -5.83 10.71
C LEU A 196 -13.73 -4.32 10.67
N PHE A 197 -13.22 -3.80 9.55
CA PHE A 197 -12.93 -2.37 9.40
C PHE A 197 -14.15 -1.48 9.61
N ARG A 198 -15.33 -1.92 9.13
CA ARG A 198 -16.58 -1.21 9.43
C ARG A 198 -16.90 -1.22 10.92
N MET A 199 -16.73 -2.36 11.60
CA MET A 199 -16.98 -2.44 13.05
C MET A 199 -15.98 -1.59 13.84
N LEU A 200 -14.70 -1.60 13.47
CA LEU A 200 -13.64 -0.79 14.09
C LEU A 200 -13.79 0.71 13.81
N PHE A 201 -14.53 1.11 12.77
CA PHE A 201 -14.80 2.53 12.53
C PHE A 201 -15.61 3.19 13.65
N VAL A 202 -16.48 2.42 14.33
CA VAL A 202 -17.29 2.92 15.45
C VAL A 202 -16.40 3.34 16.63
N PRO A 203 -15.52 2.48 17.20
CA PRO A 203 -14.63 2.92 18.27
C PRO A 203 -13.61 3.95 17.79
N LEU A 204 -13.07 3.85 16.57
CA LEU A 204 -12.12 4.85 16.05
C LEU A 204 -12.76 6.25 15.99
N SER A 205 -13.99 6.34 15.50
CA SER A 205 -14.72 7.61 15.44
C SER A 205 -15.07 8.16 16.82
N ALA A 206 -15.45 7.29 17.78
CA ALA A 206 -15.71 7.72 19.15
C ALA A 206 -14.45 8.31 19.80
N ILE A 207 -13.33 7.58 19.74
CA ILE A 207 -12.05 8.01 20.32
C ILE A 207 -11.57 9.29 19.64
N GLY A 208 -11.67 9.38 18.31
CA GLY A 208 -11.26 10.56 17.58
C GLY A 208 -12.07 11.81 17.92
N ILE A 209 -13.39 11.68 18.07
CA ILE A 209 -14.25 12.79 18.51
C ILE A 209 -13.89 13.22 19.94
N ILE A 210 -13.78 12.27 20.86
CA ILE A 210 -13.42 12.54 22.27
C ILE A 210 -12.07 13.23 22.34
N PHE A 211 -11.07 12.76 21.58
CA PHE A 211 -9.74 13.36 21.53
C PHE A 211 -9.78 14.83 21.12
N ILE A 212 -10.48 15.17 20.02
CA ILE A 212 -10.58 16.56 19.57
C ILE A 212 -11.30 17.43 20.61
N LEU A 213 -12.39 16.94 21.22
CA LEU A 213 -13.08 17.66 22.28
C LEU A 213 -12.18 17.90 23.50
N SER A 214 -11.41 16.88 23.91
CA SER A 214 -10.44 17.02 25.01
C SER A 214 -9.31 17.97 24.67
N ALA A 215 -8.79 17.94 23.44
CA ALA A 215 -7.72 18.84 22.99
C ALA A 215 -8.18 20.30 22.98
N ILE A 216 -9.42 20.56 22.55
CA ILE A 216 -10.04 21.89 22.62
C ILE A 216 -10.18 22.33 24.09
N GLY A 217 -10.65 21.44 24.98
CA GLY A 217 -10.76 21.72 26.41
C GLY A 217 -9.41 22.05 27.07
N MET A 218 -8.36 21.28 26.76
CA MET A 218 -7.00 21.50 27.27
C MET A 218 -6.40 22.81 26.76
N TYR A 219 -6.69 23.21 25.52
CA TYR A 219 -6.27 24.49 24.98
C TYR A 219 -6.81 25.67 25.82
N PHE A 220 -8.08 25.61 26.25
CA PHE A 220 -8.67 26.64 27.11
C PHE A 220 -8.12 26.65 28.54
N THR A 221 -7.64 25.51 29.06
CA THR A 221 -7.03 25.42 30.40
C THR A 221 -5.52 25.72 30.41
N SER A 222 -4.96 26.19 29.29
CA SER A 222 -3.52 26.46 29.12
C SER A 222 -2.61 25.27 29.43
N GLN A 223 -3.15 24.04 29.32
CA GLN A 223 -2.36 22.83 29.50
C GLN A 223 -1.68 22.45 28.19
N HIS A 224 -0.35 22.36 28.22
CA HIS A 224 0.41 21.88 27.07
C HIS A 224 0.27 20.37 26.90
N PHE A 225 0.11 19.91 25.66
CA PHE A 225 0.14 18.50 25.29
C PHE A 225 1.09 18.30 24.12
N SER A 226 1.73 17.12 24.07
CA SER A 226 2.64 16.76 22.98
C SER A 226 1.85 16.31 21.75
N LEU A 227 2.32 16.73 20.57
CA LEU A 227 1.76 16.35 19.29
C LEU A 227 2.68 15.31 18.65
N ASP A 228 2.30 14.03 18.71
CA ASP A 228 2.96 13.01 17.91
C ASP A 228 2.32 12.95 16.51
N HIS A 229 3.12 13.34 15.51
CA HIS A 229 2.67 13.39 14.14
C HIS A 229 2.28 12.02 13.58
N ALA A 230 2.92 10.93 14.04
CA ALA A 230 2.69 9.59 13.53
C ALA A 230 1.33 9.05 13.98
N THR A 231 0.98 9.18 15.26
CA THR A 231 -0.33 8.79 15.78
C THR A 231 -1.46 9.61 15.15
N LEU A 232 -1.31 10.93 15.05
CA LEU A 232 -2.30 11.81 14.42
C LEU A 232 -2.55 11.42 12.95
N ALA A 233 -1.48 11.22 12.18
CA ALA A 233 -1.58 10.76 10.80
C ALA A 233 -2.17 9.35 10.69
N THR A 234 -1.88 8.46 11.65
CA THR A 234 -2.43 7.09 11.67
C THR A 234 -3.93 7.09 11.87
N ILE A 235 -4.46 7.88 12.82
CA ILE A 235 -5.91 8.03 13.02
C ILE A 235 -6.57 8.58 11.75
N ALA A 236 -5.99 9.63 11.17
CA ALA A 236 -6.45 10.23 9.93
C ALA A 236 -6.43 9.22 8.76
N PHE A 237 -5.38 8.42 8.62
CA PHE A 237 -5.25 7.41 7.57
C PHE A 237 -6.23 6.24 7.76
N LEU A 238 -6.34 5.71 8.98
CA LEU A 238 -7.32 4.66 9.30
C LEU A 238 -8.76 5.13 9.06
N SER A 239 -9.05 6.42 9.29
CA SER A 239 -10.37 6.98 8.98
C SER A 239 -10.73 6.83 7.49
N VAL A 240 -9.76 7.01 6.58
CA VAL A 240 -9.96 6.86 5.13
C VAL A 240 -10.20 5.39 4.76
N ILE A 241 -9.41 4.47 5.32
CA ILE A 241 -9.58 3.02 5.09
C ILE A 241 -10.94 2.56 5.61
N PHE A 242 -11.28 2.91 6.84
CA PHE A 242 -12.50 2.45 7.49
C PHE A 242 -13.74 3.07 6.87
N ALA A 243 -13.71 4.35 6.51
CA ALA A 243 -14.81 4.98 5.75
C ALA A 243 -15.02 4.31 4.38
N ASN A 244 -13.93 3.93 3.69
CA ASN A 244 -14.03 3.13 2.47
C ASN A 244 -14.64 1.74 2.73
N ALA A 245 -14.32 1.10 3.85
CA ALA A 245 -14.91 -0.18 4.22
C ALA A 245 -16.40 -0.07 4.63
N VAL A 246 -16.85 1.09 5.12
CA VAL A 246 -18.27 1.33 5.37
C VAL A 246 -19.03 1.62 4.07
N TYR A 247 -18.42 2.34 3.13
CA TYR A 247 -19.00 2.63 1.81
C TYR A 247 -19.03 1.41 0.88
N GLU A 248 -17.99 0.56 0.93
CA GLU A 248 -17.77 -0.58 0.04
C GLU A 248 -17.83 -0.18 -1.45
N ASP A 249 -18.77 -0.75 -2.21
CA ASP A 249 -18.95 -0.55 -3.66
C ASP A 249 -20.13 0.37 -4.01
N GLY A 250 -20.76 1.00 -3.01
CA GLY A 250 -21.93 1.86 -3.19
C GLY A 250 -23.25 1.12 -3.47
N LYS A 251 -23.24 -0.22 -3.60
CA LYS A 251 -24.44 -1.02 -3.92
C LYS A 251 -25.03 -1.68 -2.68
N THR A 252 -24.24 -1.90 -1.64
CA THR A 252 -24.68 -2.53 -0.40
C THR A 252 -25.57 -1.60 0.44
N HIS A 253 -26.89 -1.69 0.27
CA HIS A 253 -27.88 -0.94 1.07
C HIS A 253 -28.11 -1.60 2.43
N ARG A 254 -27.08 -1.66 3.28
CA ARG A 254 -27.25 -2.14 4.66
C ARG A 254 -27.89 -1.05 5.52
N LYS A 255 -28.90 -1.44 6.31
CA LYS A 255 -29.53 -0.55 7.29
C LYS A 255 -28.58 -0.32 8.46
N ILE A 256 -27.77 0.74 8.37
CA ILE A 256 -26.95 1.22 9.50
C ILE A 256 -27.85 2.11 10.38
N PRO A 257 -27.88 1.91 11.72
CA PRO A 257 -28.59 2.81 12.62
C PRO A 257 -28.19 4.28 12.41
N SER A 258 -29.18 5.18 12.45
CA SER A 258 -28.97 6.61 12.16
C SER A 258 -27.90 7.25 13.06
N PHE A 259 -27.89 6.90 14.35
CA PHE A 259 -26.90 7.42 15.31
C PHE A 259 -25.45 7.11 14.90
N ILE A 260 -25.18 5.87 14.47
CA ILE A 260 -23.84 5.46 13.99
C ILE A 260 -23.45 6.25 12.73
N VAL A 261 -24.40 6.47 11.82
CA VAL A 261 -24.14 7.30 10.61
C VAL A 261 -23.81 8.74 11.00
N TYR A 262 -24.49 9.33 11.99
CA TYR A 262 -24.18 10.67 12.49
C TYR A 262 -22.81 10.72 13.16
N GLN A 263 -22.47 9.75 14.00
CA GLN A 263 -21.16 9.65 14.63
C GLN A 263 -20.03 9.60 13.58
N HIS A 264 -20.13 8.70 12.61
CA HIS A 264 -19.18 8.60 11.51
C HIS A 264 -19.07 9.91 10.72
N ARG A 265 -20.19 10.58 10.49
CA ARG A 265 -20.23 11.86 9.78
C ARG A 265 -19.48 12.95 10.57
N ILE A 266 -19.76 13.10 11.86
CA ILE A 266 -19.08 14.06 12.73
C ILE A 266 -17.58 13.78 12.72
N PHE A 267 -17.18 12.52 12.91
CA PHE A 267 -15.78 12.15 12.89
C PHE A 267 -15.09 12.51 11.57
N LEU A 268 -15.68 12.16 10.42
CA LEU A 268 -15.14 12.50 9.10
C LEU A 268 -15.01 14.01 8.87
N ILE A 269 -15.88 14.83 9.47
CA ILE A 269 -15.76 16.29 9.42
C ILE A 269 -14.54 16.77 10.23
N LEU A 270 -14.18 16.05 11.30
CA LEU A 270 -13.04 16.37 12.16
C LEU A 270 -11.70 15.80 11.66
N THR A 271 -11.68 14.79 10.77
CA THR A 271 -10.41 14.17 10.30
C THR A 271 -9.41 15.13 9.65
N PRO A 272 -9.81 16.22 8.96
CA PRO A 272 -8.84 17.23 8.49
C PRO A 272 -8.03 17.84 9.62
N LEU A 273 -8.61 18.02 10.82
CA LEU A 273 -7.89 18.57 11.98
C LEU A 273 -6.75 17.66 12.42
N PHE A 274 -6.95 16.35 12.47
CA PHE A 274 -5.88 15.39 12.76
C PHE A 274 -4.71 15.51 11.79
N THR A 275 -5.02 15.69 10.49
CA THR A 275 -3.98 15.78 9.46
C THR A 275 -3.26 17.12 9.51
N LEU A 276 -3.99 18.22 9.77
CA LEU A 276 -3.41 19.55 9.97
C LEU A 276 -2.50 19.58 11.21
N LEU A 277 -2.91 18.93 12.31
CA LEU A 277 -2.07 18.80 13.51
C LEU A 277 -0.82 17.95 13.24
N ALA A 278 -0.93 16.88 12.45
CA ALA A 278 0.23 16.08 12.04
C ALA A 278 1.20 16.88 11.16
N LEU A 279 0.69 17.68 10.23
CA LEU A 279 1.50 18.61 9.42
C LEU A 279 2.18 19.66 10.31
N TYR A 280 1.42 20.30 11.20
CA TYR A 280 1.96 21.27 12.16
C TYR A 280 3.08 20.65 13.02
N ALA A 281 2.87 19.42 13.50
CA ALA A 281 3.86 18.71 14.28
C ALA A 281 5.15 18.44 13.49
N ILE A 282 5.08 18.02 12.22
CA ILE A 282 6.28 17.85 11.38
C ILE A 282 6.96 19.17 11.04
N ILE A 283 6.21 20.26 10.91
CA ILE A 283 6.81 21.55 10.58
C ILE A 283 7.57 22.10 11.80
N PHE A 284 7.02 21.98 13.02
CA PHE A 284 7.52 22.74 14.17
C PHE A 284 7.98 21.92 15.39
N HIS A 285 7.50 20.68 15.59
CA HIS A 285 7.63 19.98 16.88
C HIS A 285 8.33 18.61 16.82
N ALA A 286 8.31 17.93 15.67
CA ALA A 286 8.94 16.62 15.51
C ALA A 286 10.46 16.70 15.76
N ASN A 287 11.07 15.59 16.20
CA ASN A 287 12.54 15.51 16.35
C ASN A 287 13.26 15.84 15.03
N ASN A 288 12.67 15.46 13.89
CA ASN A 288 13.15 15.83 12.55
C ASN A 288 12.32 16.94 11.88
N ASN A 289 11.94 17.98 12.65
CA ASN A 289 11.05 19.02 12.13
C ASN A 289 11.71 19.92 11.08
N ILE A 290 10.88 20.51 10.22
CA ILE A 290 11.32 21.33 9.08
C ILE A 290 11.88 22.68 9.56
N ALA A 291 11.31 23.29 10.60
CA ALA A 291 11.75 24.60 11.09
C ALA A 291 13.18 24.60 11.64
N ALA A 292 13.60 23.52 12.30
CA ALA A 292 14.92 23.39 12.91
C ALA A 292 15.93 22.72 11.96
N ASN A 293 15.53 21.69 11.22
CA ASN A 293 16.46 20.87 10.41
C ASN A 293 16.42 21.20 8.91
N GLY A 294 15.57 22.15 8.49
CA GLY A 294 15.30 22.38 7.07
C GLY A 294 14.58 21.20 6.42
N LEU A 295 14.55 21.18 5.09
CA LEU A 295 13.92 20.10 4.34
C LEU A 295 14.90 18.92 4.19
N THR A 296 14.57 17.80 4.83
CA THR A 296 15.31 16.53 4.76
C THR A 296 14.52 15.48 3.97
N ARG A 297 15.14 14.34 3.60
CA ARG A 297 14.46 13.28 2.80
C ARG A 297 13.28 12.71 3.57
N ASP A 298 13.50 12.44 4.86
CA ASP A 298 12.51 11.81 5.72
C ASP A 298 11.34 12.75 5.99
N ASN A 299 11.62 14.02 6.34
CA ASN A 299 10.55 14.97 6.63
C ASN A 299 9.81 15.43 5.35
N PHE A 300 10.46 15.47 4.19
CA PHE A 300 9.81 15.76 2.90
C PHE A 300 8.83 14.64 2.50
N ALA A 301 9.22 13.38 2.63
CA ALA A 301 8.34 12.25 2.35
C ALA A 301 7.12 12.23 3.29
N CYS A 302 7.32 12.56 4.57
CA CYS A 302 6.21 12.72 5.51
C CYS A 302 5.32 13.92 5.17
N LEU A 303 5.89 15.07 4.80
CA LEU A 303 5.17 16.27 4.39
C LEU A 303 4.26 15.97 3.18
N LEU A 304 4.78 15.28 2.17
CA LEU A 304 4.00 14.84 1.01
C LEU A 304 2.89 13.88 1.40
N SER A 305 3.22 12.85 2.20
CA SER A 305 2.25 11.85 2.64
C SER A 305 1.10 12.49 3.41
N PHE A 306 1.39 13.43 4.30
CA PHE A 306 0.38 14.13 5.10
C PHE A 306 -0.41 15.15 4.28
N SER A 307 0.21 15.79 3.30
CA SER A 307 -0.49 16.67 2.35
C SER A 307 -1.49 15.89 1.49
N LEU A 308 -1.10 14.72 0.97
CA LEU A 308 -2.00 13.84 0.24
C LEU A 308 -3.11 13.30 1.15
N LEU A 309 -2.78 12.93 2.39
CA LEU A 309 -3.77 12.50 3.38
C LEU A 309 -4.76 13.62 3.73
N LEU A 310 -4.29 14.88 3.76
CA LEU A 310 -5.15 16.04 4.01
C LEU A 310 -6.14 16.21 2.86
N LEU A 311 -5.72 16.02 1.60
CA LEU A 311 -6.63 16.02 0.44
C LEU A 311 -7.72 14.95 0.56
N TYR A 312 -7.37 13.73 1.00
CA TYR A 312 -8.35 12.67 1.28
C TYR A 312 -9.33 13.07 2.38
N ASN A 313 -8.82 13.55 3.52
CA ASN A 313 -9.66 13.91 4.65
C ASN A 313 -10.56 15.12 4.35
N LEU A 314 -10.07 16.13 3.65
CA LEU A 314 -10.88 17.27 3.20
C LEU A 314 -11.98 16.81 2.23
N ALA A 315 -11.64 15.98 1.24
CA ALA A 315 -12.62 15.43 0.32
C ALA A 315 -13.73 14.68 1.06
N TYR A 316 -13.36 13.82 2.02
CA TYR A 316 -14.30 13.03 2.79
C TYR A 316 -15.13 13.90 3.74
N ALA A 317 -14.53 14.89 4.38
CA ALA A 317 -15.22 15.88 5.21
C ALA A 317 -16.25 16.67 4.40
N ILE A 318 -15.90 17.14 3.20
CA ILE A 318 -16.82 17.87 2.31
C ILE A 318 -18.01 16.98 1.91
N ILE A 319 -17.76 15.71 1.58
CA ILE A 319 -18.82 14.76 1.27
C ILE A 319 -19.67 14.47 2.51
N ALA A 320 -19.05 14.36 3.69
CA ALA A 320 -19.72 14.17 4.98
C ALA A 320 -20.53 15.40 5.41
N CYS A 321 -20.19 16.62 5.00
CA CYS A 321 -21.02 17.81 5.22
C CYS A 321 -22.28 17.81 4.35
N ARG A 322 -22.28 17.13 3.20
CA ARG A 322 -23.44 17.04 2.31
C ARG A 322 -24.44 16.05 2.90
N PHE A 323 -25.54 16.54 3.49
CA PHE A 323 -26.66 15.73 4.01
C PHE A 323 -27.52 15.10 2.89
N LYS A 324 -26.89 14.61 1.81
CA LYS A 324 -27.57 13.94 0.70
C LYS A 324 -27.73 12.45 0.99
N LYS A 325 -28.86 11.89 0.54
CA LYS A 325 -29.10 10.44 0.49
C LYS A 325 -28.94 9.95 -0.96
N PRO A 326 -28.34 8.77 -1.20
CA PRO A 326 -27.60 7.93 -0.25
C PRO A 326 -26.31 8.60 0.30
N TRP A 327 -25.96 8.20 1.53
CA TRP A 327 -24.78 8.70 2.25
C TRP A 327 -23.50 8.40 1.45
N MET A 328 -22.58 9.37 1.37
CA MET A 328 -21.24 9.22 0.78
C MET A 328 -21.16 8.98 -0.75
N LEU A 329 -22.22 9.22 -1.53
CA LEU A 329 -22.23 9.06 -3.01
C LEU A 329 -21.06 9.70 -3.79
N GLY A 330 -20.43 10.75 -3.25
CA GLY A 330 -19.30 11.42 -3.89
C GLY A 330 -17.98 10.64 -3.82
N VAL A 331 -17.90 9.61 -2.97
CA VAL A 331 -16.65 8.91 -2.64
C VAL A 331 -16.07 8.18 -3.85
N GLU A 332 -16.92 7.62 -4.72
CA GLU A 332 -16.46 6.85 -5.88
C GLU A 332 -15.59 7.69 -6.81
N LYS A 333 -16.10 8.88 -7.19
CA LYS A 333 -15.41 9.78 -8.10
C LYS A 333 -14.16 10.36 -7.44
N ILE A 334 -14.28 10.79 -6.17
CA ILE A 334 -13.17 11.44 -5.49
C ILE A 334 -12.02 10.47 -5.24
N ASN A 335 -12.30 9.20 -4.95
CA ASN A 335 -11.27 8.18 -4.76
C ASN A 335 -10.48 7.90 -6.03
N VAL A 336 -11.15 7.86 -7.19
CA VAL A 336 -10.47 7.69 -8.48
C VAL A 336 -9.55 8.89 -8.74
N VAL A 337 -10.04 10.11 -8.55
CA VAL A 337 -9.24 11.34 -8.74
C VAL A 337 -8.06 11.38 -7.78
N LEU A 338 -8.30 11.13 -6.49
CA LEU A 338 -7.25 11.15 -5.47
C LEU A 338 -6.22 10.03 -5.68
N ALA A 339 -6.63 8.85 -6.15
CA ALA A 339 -5.70 7.79 -6.52
C ALA A 339 -4.78 8.22 -7.67
N CYS A 340 -5.30 8.90 -8.68
CA CYS A 340 -4.48 9.48 -9.74
C CYS A 340 -3.51 10.56 -9.21
N ILE A 341 -3.98 11.42 -8.29
CA ILE A 341 -3.15 12.45 -7.66
C ILE A 341 -2.02 11.81 -6.84
N VAL A 342 -2.30 10.77 -6.05
CA VAL A 342 -1.28 10.03 -5.29
C VAL A 342 -0.25 9.44 -6.23
N VAL A 343 -0.67 8.70 -7.26
CA VAL A 343 0.25 8.10 -8.23
C VAL A 343 1.12 9.17 -8.92
N ALA A 344 0.51 10.24 -9.41
CA ALA A 344 1.24 11.33 -10.07
C ALA A 344 2.23 12.01 -9.12
N THR A 345 1.79 12.31 -7.89
CA THR A 345 2.63 12.96 -6.87
C THR A 345 3.80 12.06 -6.50
N THR A 346 3.57 10.77 -6.27
CA THR A 346 4.65 9.82 -5.95
C THR A 346 5.66 9.71 -7.10
N VAL A 347 5.19 9.58 -8.35
CA VAL A 347 6.08 9.50 -9.51
C VAL A 347 6.90 10.77 -9.69
N ILE A 348 6.27 11.95 -9.54
CA ILE A 348 6.95 13.24 -9.70
C ILE A 348 7.90 13.51 -8.53
N ALA A 349 7.46 13.27 -7.30
CA ALA A 349 8.22 13.58 -6.09
C ALA A 349 9.53 12.79 -5.99
N PHE A 350 9.49 11.54 -6.43
CA PHE A 350 10.67 10.67 -6.45
C PHE A 350 11.26 10.55 -7.87
N SER A 351 10.96 11.51 -8.75
CA SER A 351 11.58 11.62 -10.07
C SER A 351 12.94 12.30 -9.99
N PRO A 352 13.84 12.06 -10.96
CA PRO A 352 15.16 12.70 -10.99
C PRO A 352 15.05 14.22 -11.15
N LEU A 353 13.97 14.71 -11.76
CA LEU A 353 13.74 16.14 -11.96
C LEU A 353 13.66 16.87 -10.62
N LEU A 354 12.91 16.34 -9.66
CA LEU A 354 12.78 16.99 -8.34
C LEU A 354 14.05 16.83 -7.50
N SER A 355 14.76 15.70 -7.66
CA SER A 355 16.04 15.46 -6.97
C SER A 355 17.13 16.47 -7.31
N TYR A 356 17.03 17.13 -8.47
CA TYR A 356 17.94 18.21 -8.88
C TYR A 356 17.59 19.57 -8.24
N PHE A 357 16.32 19.82 -7.92
CA PHE A 357 15.85 21.08 -7.35
C PHE A 357 15.82 21.10 -5.82
N LEU A 358 15.79 19.93 -5.18
CA LEU A 358 15.98 19.80 -3.75
C LEU A 358 17.50 19.82 -3.50
N PRO A 359 18.07 20.90 -2.93
CA PRO A 359 19.51 20.98 -2.67
C PRO A 359 19.90 19.76 -1.85
N GLN A 360 21.05 19.16 -2.17
CA GLN A 360 21.55 17.94 -1.54
C GLN A 360 21.27 17.98 -0.05
N ILE A 361 20.23 17.23 0.32
CA ILE A 361 19.76 17.09 1.68
C ILE A 361 20.99 16.70 2.48
N THR A 362 21.46 17.65 3.30
CA THR A 362 22.64 17.49 4.13
C THR A 362 22.48 16.19 4.87
N MET A 363 23.29 15.20 4.49
CA MET A 363 23.54 14.03 5.31
C MET A 363 24.25 14.59 6.54
N VAL A 364 23.48 15.01 7.54
CA VAL A 364 24.07 15.19 8.87
C VAL A 364 24.40 13.77 9.28
N GLU A 365 25.63 13.36 9.01
CA GLU A 365 26.21 12.18 9.61
C GLU A 365 26.00 12.32 11.12
N THR A 366 25.13 11.49 11.67
CA THR A 366 25.03 11.34 13.12
C THR A 366 26.41 10.89 13.60
N PRO A 367 27.11 11.66 14.46
CA PRO A 367 28.30 11.13 15.09
C PRO A 367 27.91 9.93 15.96
N GLN A 368 28.77 8.91 15.89
CA GLN A 368 28.61 7.57 16.45
C GLN A 368 28.25 7.53 17.93
#